data_AF-A0A0G1HXW6-F1
#
_entry.id   AF-A0A0G1HXW6-F1
#
_cell.length_a   1.000
_cell.length_b   1.000
_cell.length_c   1.000
_cell.angle_alpha   90.00
_cell.angle_beta   90.00
_cell.angle_gamma   90.00
#
_symmetry.space_group_name_H-M   'P 1'
#
loop_
_entity.id
_entity.type
_entity.pdbx_description
1 polymer ?
#
loop_
_entity_poly.entity_id
_entity_poly.type
_entity_poly.pdbx_seq_one_letter_code
_entity_poly.pdbx_strand_id
1 'polypeptide(L)' 'MKCQDCGGEVNAEIKISLMTGCGGWPSKDAYPCKACNRLHWEDGGATSNRGGNPSFLEEGRLVIKDKKTGETLFRF' A
#
# COMPACT_ATOMS: atom_id res chain seq x y z
N MET A 1 -10.37 -10.30 2.99
CA MET A 1 -10.19 -9.61 1.68
C MET A 1 -9.02 -10.25 0.94
N LYS A 2 -9.09 -10.36 -0.39
CA LYS A 2 -7.99 -10.90 -1.19
C LYS A 2 -7.19 -9.79 -1.86
N CYS A 3 -5.88 -9.95 -1.90
CA CYS A 3 -4.96 -9.12 -2.66
C CYS A 3 -5.23 -9.33 -4.15
N GLN A 4 -5.57 -8.25 -4.86
CA GLN A 4 -5.86 -8.30 -6.29
C GLN A 4 -4.62 -8.59 -7.16
N ASP A 5 -3.41 -8.45 -6.61
CA ASP A 5 -2.17 -8.66 -7.36
C ASP A 5 -1.63 -10.09 -7.27
N CYS A 6 -1.60 -10.68 -6.07
CA CYS A 6 -1.05 -12.03 -5.87
C CYS A 6 -2.07 -13.08 -5.41
N GLY A 7 -3.32 -12.68 -5.16
CA GLY A 7 -4.38 -13.58 -4.66
C GLY A 7 -4.29 -13.94 -3.18
N GLY A 8 -3.24 -13.48 -2.48
CA GLY A 8 -3.03 -13.70 -1.05
C GLY A 8 -4.04 -12.98 -0.16
N GLU A 9 -4.00 -13.26 1.14
CA GLU A 9 -4.90 -12.64 2.11
C GLU A 9 -4.39 -11.24 2.53
N VAL A 10 -5.29 -10.25 2.52
CA VAL A 10 -5.00 -8.91 3.07
C VAL A 10 -5.21 -8.93 4.58
N ASN A 11 -4.21 -8.47 5.32
CA ASN A 11 -4.22 -8.40 6.77
C ASN A 11 -4.98 -7.17 7.26
N ALA A 12 -6.27 -7.35 7.59
CA ALA A 12 -7.12 -6.29 8.11
C ALA A 12 -6.77 -5.83 9.55
N GLU A 13 -5.92 -6.57 10.27
CA GLU A 13 -5.50 -6.23 11.63
C GLU A 13 -4.41 -5.15 11.66
N ILE A 14 -3.67 -4.98 10.56
CA ILE A 14 -2.62 -3.97 10.45
C ILE A 14 -3.16 -2.81 9.60
N LYS A 15 -3.33 -1.66 10.25
CA LYS A 15 -3.83 -0.44 9.61
C LYS A 15 -2.69 0.56 9.39
N ILE A 16 -2.53 0.99 8.14
CA ILE A 16 -1.60 2.05 7.75
C ILE A 16 -2.42 3.23 7.25
N SER A 17 -2.43 4.34 7.99
CA SER A 17 -3.14 5.54 7.56
C SER A 17 -2.32 6.29 6.51
N LEU A 18 -2.80 6.32 5.28
CA LEU A 18 -2.17 6.99 4.15
C LEU A 18 -2.89 8.29 3.85
N MET A 19 -2.14 9.39 3.72
CA MET A 19 -2.70 10.65 3.23
C MET A 19 -3.02 10.51 1.74
N THR A 20 -4.29 10.71 1.37
CA THR A 20 -4.75 10.55 -0.02
C THR A 20 -4.85 11.87 -0.79
N GLY A 21 -4.55 13.01 -0.16
CA GLY A 21 -4.54 14.32 -0.81
C GLY A 21 -3.55 15.31 -0.20
N CYS A 22 -3.22 16.35 -0.95
CA CYS A 22 -2.37 17.46 -0.51
C CYS A 22 -3.22 18.50 0.25
N GLY A 23 -2.85 18.86 1.48
CA GLY A 23 -3.46 19.98 2.22
C GLY A 23 -4.52 19.62 3.25
N GLY A 24 -4.39 18.49 3.96
CA GLY A 24 -5.30 18.11 5.05
C GLY A 24 -6.54 17.31 4.61
N TRP A 25 -6.53 16.79 3.39
CA TRP A 25 -7.54 15.84 2.89
C TRP A 25 -7.48 14.51 3.65
N PRO A 26 -8.60 13.76 3.73
CA PRO A 26 -8.73 12.64 4.65
C PRO A 26 -7.66 11.57 4.40
N SER A 27 -7.07 11.08 5.49
CA SER A 27 -6.32 9.84 5.44
C SER A 27 -7.29 8.68 5.20
N LYS A 28 -6.85 7.71 4.41
CA LYS A 28 -7.53 6.42 4.27
C LYS A 28 -6.63 5.34 4.83
N ASP A 29 -7.26 4.36 5.46
CA ASP A 29 -6.55 3.19 5.97
C ASP A 29 -6.27 2.21 4.84
N ALA A 30 -5.02 1.76 4.79
CA ALA A 30 -4.54 0.71 3.93
C ALA A 30 -4.05 -0.48 4.75
N TYR A 31 -4.12 -1.66 4.13
CA TYR A 31 -3.92 -2.94 4.77
C TYR A 31 -2.89 -3.76 3.97
N PRO A 32 -1.86 -4.33 4.61
CA PRO A 32 -0.83 -5.09 3.91
C PRO A 32 -1.30 -6.50 3.54
N CYS A 33 -0.93 -6.97 2.36
CA CYS A 33 -1.05 -8.37 1.98
C CYS A 33 -0.07 -9.24 2.78
N LYS A 34 -0.56 -10.33 3.40
CA LYS A 34 0.27 -11.27 4.17
C LYS A 34 1.32 -12.00 3.33
N ALA A 35 1.11 -12.09 2.01
CA ALA A 35 1.99 -12.82 1.10
C ALA A 35 3.04 -11.93 0.40
N CYS A 36 2.65 -10.74 -0.03
CA CYS A 36 3.53 -9.86 -0.83
C CYS A 36 3.78 -8.48 -0.21
N ASN A 37 3.24 -8.23 1.00
CA ASN A 37 3.36 -6.96 1.73
C ASN A 37 2.81 -5.72 1.01
N ARG A 38 2.21 -5.86 -0.17
CA ARG A 38 1.59 -4.76 -0.91
C ARG A 38 0.39 -4.23 -0.13
N LEU A 39 0.23 -2.92 -0.12
CA LEU A 39 -0.85 -2.24 0.57
C LEU A 39 -2.10 -2.17 -0.32
N HIS A 40 -3.26 -2.47 0.27
CA HIS A 40 -4.57 -2.42 -0.36
C HIS A 40 -5.54 -1.57 0.47
N TRP A 41 -6.52 -0.96 -0.19
CA TRP A 41 -7.65 -0.32 0.48
C TRP A 41 -8.64 -1.36 0.99
N GLU A 42 -9.66 -0.91 1.74
CA GLU A 42 -10.70 -1.77 2.31
C GLU A 42 -11.51 -2.56 1.27
N ASP A 43 -11.57 -2.07 0.03
CA ASP A 43 -12.24 -2.74 -1.09
C ASP A 43 -11.34 -3.78 -1.80
N GLY A 44 -10.09 -3.95 -1.37
CA GLY A 44 -9.09 -4.80 -2.02
C GLY A 44 -8.33 -4.13 -3.16
N GLY A 45 -8.71 -2.91 -3.53
CA GLY A 45 -8.02 -2.10 -4.53
C GLY A 45 -6.57 -1.83 -4.11
N ALA A 46 -5.63 -1.97 -5.04
CA ALA A 46 -4.23 -1.71 -4.74
C ALA A 46 -4.01 -0.22 -4.46
N THR A 47 -3.23 0.07 -3.42
CA THR A 47 -2.79 1.43 -3.15
C THR A 47 -1.68 1.84 -4.11
N SER A 48 -1.67 3.11 -4.49
CA SER A 48 -0.58 3.71 -5.25
C SER A 48 -0.44 5.18 -4.90
N ASN A 49 0.78 5.70 -5.03
CA ASN A 49 1.00 7.14 -4.89
C ASN A 49 0.47 7.89 -6.13
N ARG A 50 0.58 9.22 -6.14
CA ARG A 50 0.15 10.07 -7.27
C ARG A 50 0.81 9.70 -8.62
N GLY A 51 2.02 9.13 -8.60
CA GLY A 51 2.72 8.64 -9.79
C GLY A 51 2.26 7.26 -10.29
N GLY A 52 1.33 6.62 -9.57
CA GLY A 52 0.88 5.26 -9.82
C GLY A 52 1.88 4.20 -9.33
N ASN A 53 2.81 4.57 -8.44
CA ASN A 53 3.80 3.65 -7.88
C ASN A 53 3.20 2.88 -6.70
N PRO A 54 3.31 1.54 -6.68
CA PRO A 54 2.73 0.71 -5.62
C PRO A 54 3.38 0.98 -4.26
N SER A 55 2.59 0.81 -3.21
CA SER A 55 3.03 0.95 -1.82
C SER A 55 3.04 -0.38 -1.08
N PHE A 56 4.00 -0.56 -0.18
CA PHE A 56 4.26 -1.80 0.56
C PHE A 56 4.54 -1.50 2.04
N LEU A 57 4.34 -2.49 2.90
CA LEU A 57 4.78 -2.46 4.30
C LEU A 57 5.95 -3.43 4.48
N GLU A 58 7.17 -2.90 4.55
CA GLU A 58 8.38 -3.72 4.69
C GLU A 58 9.12 -3.32 5.96
N GLU A 59 9.38 -4.31 6.84
CA GLU A 59 10.03 -4.09 8.13
C GLU A 59 9.32 -3.01 8.99
N GLY A 60 7.98 -2.98 8.93
CA GLY A 60 7.17 -1.99 9.66
C GLY A 60 7.18 -0.58 9.08
N ARG A 61 7.79 -0.38 7.89
CA ARG A 61 7.91 0.92 7.22
C ARG A 61 7.13 0.97 5.91
N LEU A 62 6.61 2.16 5.59
CA LEU A 62 5.97 2.39 4.30
C LEU A 62 7.04 2.52 3.21
N VAL A 63 6.95 1.68 2.20
CA VAL A 63 7.88 1.66 1.06
C VAL A 63 7.10 1.91 -0.23
N ILE A 64 7.55 2.86 -1.04
CA ILE A 64 7.01 3.10 -2.39
C ILE A 64 8.03 2.60 -3.40
N LYS A 65 7.60 1.71 -4.30
CA LYS A 65 8.47 1.15 -5.33
C LYS A 65 8.09 1.62 -6.72
N ASP A 66 9.05 1.81 -7.61
CA ASP A 66 8.80 2.13 -9.01
C ASP A 66 7.98 1.03 -9.67
N LYS A 67 6.90 1.39 -10.36
CA LYS A 67 5.99 0.41 -10.98
C LYS A 67 6.59 -0.35 -12.16
N LYS A 68 7.67 0.15 -12.77
CA LYS A 68 8.34 -0.47 -13.93
C LYS A 68 9.54 -1.30 -13.49
N THR A 69 10.38 -0.76 -12.61
CA THR A 69 11.64 -1.42 -12.22
C THR A 69 11.52 -2.22 -10.93
N GLY A 70 10.54 -1.92 -10.08
CA GLY A 70 10.42 -2.50 -8.74
C GLY A 70 11.42 -1.94 -7.72
N GLU A 71 12.23 -0.95 -8.11
CA GLU A 71 13.20 -0.31 -7.21
C GLU A 71 12.50 0.54 -6.15
N THR A 72 13.12 0.64 -4.97
CA THR A 72 12.59 1.52 -3.91
C THR A 72 12.84 2.98 -4.26
N LEU A 73 11.76 3.76 -4.33
CA LEU A 73 11.82 5.21 -4.54
C LEU A 73 11.83 5.97 -3.22
N PHE A 74 10.98 5.56 -2.28
CA PHE A 74 10.80 6.22 -1.00
C PHE A 74 10.60 5.20 0.13
N ARG A 75 11.08 5.57 1.32
CA ARG A 75 10.90 4.80 2.56
C ARG A 75 10.65 5.77 3.71
N PHE A 76 9.59 5.52 4.47
CA PHE A 76 9.15 6.34 5.60
C PHE A 76 9.13 5.51 6.89
#